data_AF-A0A1F4XUZ7-F1
#
_entry.id   AF-A0A1F4XUZ7-F1
#
_cell.length_a   1.000
_cell.length_b   1.000
_cell.length_c   1.000
_cell.angle_alpha   90.00
_cell.angle_beta   90.00
_cell.angle_gamma   90.00
#
_symmetry.space_group_name_H-M   'P 1'
#
loop_
_entity.id
_entity.type
_entity.pdbx_description
1 polymer ?
#
loop_
_entity_poly.entity_id
_entity_poly.type
_entity_poly.pdbx_seq_one_letter_code
_entity_poly.pdbx_strand_id
1 'polypeptide(L)'
;MPSYLENPVLKPRPFYHTGFEDSLESIVLKEDSKTETGILERVFSDKSKNLKATVKALFNEILLRERIDLFLLYKIDADIFKQNSYIEQLKVVAGHSYALELLKDLSTTRMKLESNVLDLEREKRKEYLECWRDLSFLKKYLLSALKDYWDLSKRTDALLYDSASPGENENRERH
;
A
#
# COMPACT_ATOMS: atom_id res chain seq x y z
N MET A 1 -22.63 0.95 -6.71
CA MET A 1 -21.33 0.47 -6.19
C MET A 1 -20.96 -0.77 -6.97
N PRO A 2 -19.86 -0.79 -7.73
CA PRO A 2 -19.58 -1.90 -8.63
C PRO A 2 -19.02 -3.11 -7.86
N SER A 3 -19.55 -4.29 -8.18
CA SER A 3 -19.43 -5.56 -7.43
C SER A 3 -18.05 -6.23 -7.46
N TYR A 4 -17.05 -5.65 -8.13
CA TYR A 4 -15.69 -6.22 -8.17
C TYR A 4 -14.92 -6.07 -6.85
N LEU A 5 -15.38 -5.23 -5.93
CA LEU A 5 -14.81 -5.07 -4.58
C LEU A 5 -15.18 -6.22 -3.62
N GLU A 6 -16.13 -7.07 -3.98
CA GLU A 6 -16.63 -8.16 -3.12
C GLU A 6 -15.98 -9.51 -3.42
N ASN A 7 -15.09 -9.60 -4.41
CA ASN A 7 -14.49 -10.88 -4.80
C ASN A 7 -13.41 -11.29 -3.76
N PRO A 8 -13.63 -12.33 -2.94
CA PRO A 8 -12.76 -12.67 -1.82
C PRO A 8 -11.36 -13.12 -2.26
N VAL A 9 -11.19 -13.51 -3.52
CA VAL A 9 -9.91 -13.90 -4.14
C VAL A 9 -9.00 -12.69 -4.39
N LEU A 10 -9.56 -11.47 -4.49
CA LEU A 10 -8.83 -10.23 -4.77
C LEU A 10 -8.58 -9.39 -3.52
N LYS A 11 -8.95 -9.86 -2.33
CA LYS A 11 -8.59 -9.16 -1.09
C LYS A 11 -7.07 -9.28 -0.89
N PRO A 12 -6.33 -8.16 -0.84
CA PRO A 12 -4.92 -8.21 -0.46
C PRO A 12 -4.81 -8.92 0.87
N ARG A 13 -3.88 -9.90 0.99
CA ARG A 13 -3.60 -10.47 2.31
C ARG A 13 -3.18 -9.31 3.22
N PRO A 14 -3.81 -9.15 4.40
CA PRO A 14 -3.44 -8.08 5.30
C PRO A 14 -1.95 -8.18 5.59
N PHE A 15 -1.26 -7.04 5.43
CA PHE A 15 0.18 -6.94 5.66
C PHE A 15 0.55 -7.18 7.13
N TYR A 16 -0.43 -7.21 8.03
CA TYR A 16 -0.26 -7.30 9.47
C TYR A 16 -1.12 -8.41 10.09
N HIS A 17 -0.66 -8.94 11.22
CA HIS A 17 -1.49 -9.76 12.12
C HIS A 17 -2.56 -8.86 12.75
N THR A 18 -3.74 -9.40 13.06
CA THR A 18 -4.92 -8.66 13.57
C THR A 18 -4.62 -7.72 14.75
N GLY A 19 -3.68 -8.07 15.64
CA GLY A 19 -3.29 -7.19 16.76
C GLY A 19 -2.44 -5.97 16.39
N PHE A 20 -1.86 -5.93 15.18
CA PHE A 20 -1.08 -4.79 14.69
C PHE A 20 -1.97 -3.72 14.05
N GLU A 21 -3.14 -4.12 13.54
CA GLU A 21 -4.17 -3.24 12.97
C GLU A 21 -4.68 -2.27 14.03
N ASP A 22 -5.06 -2.78 15.21
CA ASP A 22 -5.52 -1.98 16.36
C ASP A 22 -4.47 -0.95 16.84
N SER A 23 -3.18 -1.34 16.83
CA SER A 23 -2.08 -0.44 17.23
C SER A 23 -1.79 0.64 16.19
N LEU A 24 -1.81 0.30 14.90
CA LEU A 24 -1.62 1.25 13.81
C LEU A 24 -2.81 2.21 13.72
N GLU A 25 -4.03 1.69 13.81
CA GLU A 25 -5.25 2.48 13.85
C GLU A 25 -5.27 3.41 15.06
N SER A 26 -4.86 2.94 16.25
CA SER A 26 -4.68 3.81 17.42
C SER A 26 -3.68 4.94 17.16
N ILE A 27 -2.56 4.68 16.49
CA ILE A 27 -1.55 5.71 16.18
C ILE A 27 -2.04 6.68 15.10
N VAL A 28 -2.79 6.21 14.11
CA VAL A 28 -3.28 7.02 12.98
C VAL A 28 -4.55 7.81 13.31
N LEU A 29 -5.40 7.29 14.21
CA LEU A 29 -6.74 7.82 14.53
C LEU A 29 -6.84 8.58 15.85
N LYS A 30 -5.95 8.37 16.84
CA LYS A 30 -6.00 9.18 18.07
C LYS A 30 -5.68 10.63 17.74
N GLU A 31 -6.54 11.58 18.11
CA GLU A 31 -6.23 13.01 18.03
C GLU A 31 -5.29 13.41 19.18
N ASP A 32 -4.35 14.33 18.90
CA ASP A 32 -3.43 14.82 19.92
C ASP A 32 -4.18 15.80 20.84
N SER A 33 -4.38 15.42 22.11
CA SER A 33 -4.95 16.32 23.10
C SER A 33 -4.03 17.52 23.33
N LYS A 34 -4.58 18.72 23.19
CA LYS A 34 -3.86 19.98 23.43
C LYS A 34 -3.68 20.18 24.93
N THR A 35 -2.58 19.67 25.50
CA THR A 35 -2.12 20.07 26.83
C THR A 35 -0.93 21.02 26.70
N GLU A 36 -1.06 22.22 27.26
CA GLU A 36 0.01 23.21 27.35
C GLU A 36 1.14 22.64 28.20
N THR A 37 2.32 22.54 27.59
CA THR A 37 3.48 21.83 28.13
C THR A 37 4.76 22.57 27.71
N GLY A 38 5.83 22.44 28.51
CA GLY A 38 7.05 23.26 28.43
C GLY A 38 7.81 23.17 27.10
N ILE A 39 8.86 23.98 26.89
CA ILE A 39 9.62 24.03 25.62
C ILE A 39 10.13 22.65 25.19
N LEU A 40 10.61 21.84 26.14
CA LEU A 40 11.10 20.48 25.88
C LEU A 40 9.96 19.55 25.41
N GLU A 41 8.84 19.56 26.13
CA GLU A 41 7.64 18.78 25.78
C GLU A 41 7.06 19.22 24.44
N ARG A 42 7.15 20.51 24.09
CA ARG A 42 6.74 21.03 22.77
C ARG A 42 7.59 20.44 21.65
N VAL A 43 8.91 20.39 21.82
CA VAL A 43 9.82 19.79 20.82
C VAL A 43 9.58 18.29 20.65
N PHE A 44 9.36 17.55 21.74
CA PHE A 44 9.02 16.13 21.68
C PHE A 44 7.62 15.89 21.08
N SER A 45 6.65 16.74 21.41
CA SER A 45 5.30 16.73 20.84
C SER A 45 5.33 16.97 19.33
N ASP A 46 6.07 17.98 18.88
CA ASP A 46 6.18 18.32 17.45
C ASP A 46 6.89 17.21 16.67
N LYS A 47 7.93 16.60 17.26
CA LYS A 47 8.62 15.45 16.66
C LYS A 47 7.72 14.22 16.58
N SER A 48 6.94 13.94 17.63
CA SER A 48 5.95 12.85 17.64
C SER A 48 4.85 13.06 16.60
N LYS A 49 4.31 14.28 16.49
CA LYS A 49 3.31 14.68 15.47
C LYS A 49 3.83 14.50 14.06
N ASN A 50 5.06 14.95 13.79
CA ASN A 50 5.67 14.81 12.48
C ASN A 50 5.86 13.33 12.11
N LEU A 51 6.30 12.51 13.07
CA LEU A 51 6.51 11.09 12.83
C LEU A 51 5.19 10.34 12.64
N LYS A 52 4.16 10.69 13.40
CA LYS A 52 2.78 10.20 13.22
C LYS A 52 2.21 10.58 11.85
N ALA A 53 2.43 11.82 11.40
CA ALA A 53 2.05 12.26 10.07
C ALA A 53 2.79 11.48 8.97
N THR A 54 4.08 11.17 9.19
CA THR A 54 4.90 10.35 8.30
C THR A 54 4.37 8.92 8.20
N VAL A 55 4.05 8.28 9.35
CA VAL A 55 3.43 6.96 9.40
C VAL A 55 2.09 6.95 8.65
N LYS A 56 1.24 7.96 8.88
CA LYS A 56 -0.05 8.10 8.19
C LYS A 56 0.10 8.28 6.68
N ALA A 57 1.06 9.10 6.25
CA ALA A 57 1.35 9.30 4.83
C ALA A 57 1.81 7.99 4.16
N LEU A 58 2.76 7.27 4.78
CA LEU A 58 3.25 5.99 4.27
C LEU A 58 2.15 4.93 4.20
N PHE A 59 1.29 4.87 5.22
CA PHE A 59 0.16 3.94 5.25
C PHE A 59 -0.85 4.23 4.14
N ASN A 60 -1.22 5.50 3.94
CA ASN A 60 -2.12 5.90 2.87
C ASN A 60 -1.54 5.62 1.48
N GLU A 61 -0.22 5.82 1.31
CA GLU A 61 0.47 5.54 0.06
C GLU A 61 0.46 4.05 -0.28
N ILE A 62 0.67 3.17 0.73
CA ILE A 62 0.55 1.72 0.57
C ILE A 62 -0.86 1.34 0.08
N LEU A 63 -1.90 1.84 0.74
CA LEU A 63 -3.28 1.54 0.37
C LEU A 63 -3.64 2.06 -1.03
N LEU A 64 -3.14 3.24 -1.39
CA LEU A 64 -3.34 3.81 -2.71
C LEU A 64 -2.66 2.95 -3.79
N ARG A 65 -1.41 2.52 -3.55
CA ARG A 65 -0.66 1.69 -4.50
C ARG A 65 -1.30 0.32 -4.68
N GLU A 66 -1.77 -0.32 -3.62
CA GLU A 66 -2.52 -1.59 -3.69
C GLU A 66 -3.82 -1.44 -4.50
N ARG A 67 -4.55 -0.33 -4.33
CA ARG A 67 -5.76 -0.06 -5.10
C ARG A 67 -5.49 0.16 -6.59
N ILE A 68 -4.45 0.93 -6.91
CA ILE A 68 -4.06 1.21 -8.30
C ILE A 68 -3.63 -0.07 -8.99
N ASP A 69 -2.82 -0.90 -8.32
CA ASP A 69 -2.36 -2.19 -8.85
C ASP A 69 -3.54 -3.11 -9.20
N LEU A 70 -4.50 -3.28 -8.28
CA LEU A 70 -5.71 -4.06 -8.54
C LEU A 70 -6.48 -3.55 -9.77
N PHE A 71 -6.60 -2.24 -9.92
CA PHE A 71 -7.29 -1.63 -11.06
C PHE A 71 -6.54 -1.84 -12.37
N LEU A 72 -5.21 -1.68 -12.37
CA LEU A 72 -4.37 -1.87 -13.56
C LEU A 72 -4.37 -3.34 -14.00
N LEU A 73 -4.21 -4.29 -13.08
CA LEU A 73 -4.27 -5.71 -13.37
C LEU A 73 -5.63 -6.11 -13.95
N TYR A 74 -6.73 -5.61 -13.38
CA TYR A 74 -8.07 -5.83 -13.91
C TYR A 74 -8.20 -5.31 -15.36
N LYS A 75 -7.68 -4.12 -15.64
CA LYS A 75 -7.73 -3.52 -16.98
C LYS A 75 -6.93 -4.34 -17.99
N ILE A 76 -5.71 -4.74 -17.63
CA ILE A 76 -4.86 -5.59 -18.50
C ILE A 76 -5.56 -6.93 -18.78
N ASP A 77 -6.15 -7.55 -17.76
CA ASP A 77 -6.89 -8.81 -17.94
C ASP A 77 -8.13 -8.66 -18.83
N ALA A 78 -8.85 -7.54 -18.70
CA ALA A 78 -9.97 -7.23 -19.58
C ALA A 78 -9.52 -7.05 -21.04
N ASP A 79 -8.37 -6.39 -21.27
CA ASP A 79 -7.81 -6.19 -22.61
C ASP A 79 -7.31 -7.51 -23.23
N ILE A 80 -6.65 -8.37 -22.43
CA ILE A 80 -6.26 -9.73 -22.85
C ILE A 80 -7.51 -10.53 -23.26
N PHE A 81 -8.56 -10.52 -22.43
CA PHE A 81 -9.80 -11.24 -22.73
C PHE A 81 -10.45 -10.74 -24.03
N LYS A 82 -10.48 -9.42 -24.23
CA LYS A 82 -10.99 -8.80 -25.45
C LYS A 82 -10.21 -9.25 -26.68
N GLN A 83 -8.88 -9.24 -26.62
CA GLN A 83 -8.03 -9.69 -27.72
C GLN A 83 -8.21 -11.19 -28.03
N ASN A 84 -8.30 -12.03 -27.00
CA ASN A 84 -8.59 -13.46 -27.17
C ASN A 84 -9.96 -13.70 -27.80
N SER A 85 -10.98 -12.93 -27.42
CA SER A 85 -12.30 -12.99 -28.05
C SER A 85 -12.23 -12.67 -29.54
N TYR A 86 -11.45 -11.66 -29.95
CA TYR A 86 -11.24 -11.36 -31.37
C TYR A 86 -10.49 -12.47 -32.08
N ILE A 87 -9.45 -13.06 -31.48
CA ILE A 87 -8.73 -14.19 -32.07
C ILE A 87 -9.68 -15.36 -32.34
N GLU A 88 -10.58 -15.70 -31.41
CA GLU A 88 -11.58 -16.75 -31.62
C GLU A 88 -12.56 -16.42 -32.74
N GLN A 89 -13.04 -15.17 -32.81
CA GLN A 89 -13.90 -14.73 -33.93
C GLN A 89 -13.18 -14.88 -35.28
N LEU A 90 -11.90 -14.51 -35.36
CA LEU A 90 -11.10 -14.67 -36.57
C LEU A 90 -10.93 -16.15 -36.97
N LYS A 91 -10.76 -17.05 -36.01
CA LYS A 91 -10.69 -18.50 -36.26
C LYS A 91 -12.01 -19.02 -36.87
N VAL A 92 -13.14 -18.59 -36.33
CA VAL A 92 -14.46 -18.95 -36.87
C VAL A 92 -14.60 -18.48 -38.31
N VAL A 93 -14.30 -17.21 -38.60
CA VAL A 93 -14.42 -16.65 -39.96
C VAL A 93 -13.47 -17.35 -40.93
N ALA A 94 -12.22 -17.61 -40.51
CA ALA A 94 -11.25 -18.33 -41.33
C ALA A 94 -11.69 -19.77 -41.66
N GLY A 95 -12.38 -20.45 -40.74
CA GLY A 95 -12.92 -21.80 -40.99
C GLY A 95 -14.06 -21.86 -42.01
N HIS A 96 -14.72 -20.73 -42.29
CA HIS A 96 -15.87 -20.65 -43.21
C HIS A 96 -15.54 -19.90 -44.52
N SER A 97 -14.31 -19.40 -44.68
CA SER A 97 -13.89 -18.65 -45.86
C SER A 97 -12.99 -19.49 -46.78
N TYR A 98 -13.30 -19.48 -48.07
CA TYR A 98 -12.48 -20.10 -49.12
C TYR A 98 -11.62 -19.09 -49.90
N ALA A 99 -11.71 -17.79 -49.56
CA ALA A 99 -10.95 -16.74 -50.22
C ALA A 99 -9.52 -16.66 -49.65
N LEU A 100 -8.53 -17.02 -50.47
CA LEU A 100 -7.12 -17.12 -50.07
C LEU A 100 -6.52 -15.77 -49.63
N GLU A 101 -6.89 -14.67 -50.29
CA GLU A 101 -6.44 -13.32 -49.88
C GLU A 101 -7.01 -12.93 -48.51
N LEU A 102 -8.30 -13.19 -48.27
CA LEU A 102 -8.91 -12.94 -46.97
C LEU A 102 -8.23 -13.77 -45.88
N LEU A 103 -7.95 -15.05 -46.12
CA LEU A 103 -7.25 -15.92 -45.17
C LEU A 103 -5.86 -15.39 -44.81
N LYS A 104 -5.13 -14.85 -45.79
CA LYS A 104 -3.82 -14.22 -45.55
C LYS A 104 -3.98 -12.98 -44.66
N ASP A 105 -4.91 -12.10 -44.97
CA ASP A 105 -5.16 -10.91 -44.15
C ASP A 105 -5.58 -11.27 -42.72
N LEU A 106 -6.49 -12.24 -42.56
CA LEU A 106 -6.90 -12.75 -41.25
C LEU A 106 -5.74 -13.39 -40.48
N SER A 107 -4.81 -14.05 -41.16
CA SER A 107 -3.63 -14.61 -40.51
C SER A 107 -2.70 -13.51 -39.97
N THR A 108 -2.53 -12.42 -40.71
CA THR A 108 -1.68 -11.29 -40.28
C THR A 108 -2.31 -10.54 -39.11
N THR A 109 -3.63 -10.35 -39.12
CA THR A 109 -4.34 -9.71 -38.00
C THR A 109 -4.32 -10.60 -36.77
N ARG A 110 -4.46 -11.92 -36.92
CA ARG A 110 -4.29 -12.88 -35.83
C ARG A 110 -2.89 -12.81 -35.21
N MET A 111 -1.83 -12.83 -36.02
CA MET A 111 -0.45 -12.70 -35.53
C MET A 111 -0.23 -11.40 -34.76
N LYS A 112 -0.81 -10.28 -35.22
CA LYS A 112 -0.75 -9.00 -34.50
C LYS A 112 -1.47 -9.07 -33.16
N LEU A 113 -2.66 -9.67 -33.10
CA LEU A 113 -3.39 -9.85 -31.84
C LEU A 113 -2.65 -10.77 -30.87
N GLU A 114 -2.07 -11.88 -31.36
CA GLU A 114 -1.24 -12.78 -30.55
C GLU A 114 -0.01 -12.06 -29.99
N SER A 115 0.67 -11.23 -30.79
CA SER A 115 1.77 -10.39 -30.32
C SER A 115 1.33 -9.42 -29.23
N ASN A 116 0.19 -8.75 -29.43
CA ASN A 116 -0.36 -7.81 -28.45
C ASN A 116 -0.71 -8.51 -27.13
N VAL A 117 -1.24 -9.73 -27.17
CA VAL A 117 -1.50 -10.54 -25.96
C VAL A 117 -0.19 -10.82 -25.23
N LEU A 118 0.87 -11.23 -25.95
CA LEU A 118 2.17 -11.48 -25.35
C LEU A 118 2.82 -10.22 -24.76
N ASP A 119 2.59 -9.05 -25.35
CA ASP A 119 3.05 -7.77 -24.84
C ASP A 119 2.27 -7.37 -23.57
N LEU A 120 0.94 -7.52 -23.57
CA LEU A 120 0.10 -7.28 -22.39
C LEU A 120 0.44 -8.23 -21.23
N GLU A 121 0.74 -9.50 -21.50
CA GLU A 121 1.19 -10.41 -20.45
C GLU A 121 2.57 -10.02 -19.89
N ARG A 122 3.46 -9.49 -20.74
CA ARG A 122 4.76 -8.97 -20.29
C ARG A 122 4.57 -7.73 -19.42
N GLU A 123 3.69 -6.82 -19.82
CA GLU A 123 3.31 -5.64 -19.05
C GLU A 123 2.70 -6.03 -17.69
N LYS A 124 1.79 -7.03 -17.67
CA LYS A 124 1.21 -7.58 -16.44
C LYS A 124 2.27 -8.06 -15.46
N ARG A 125 3.24 -8.86 -15.95
CA ARG A 125 4.34 -9.37 -15.11
C ARG A 125 5.23 -8.25 -14.61
N LYS A 126 5.49 -7.24 -15.44
CA LYS A 126 6.29 -6.07 -15.08
C LYS A 126 5.62 -5.24 -13.99
N GLU A 127 4.34 -4.90 -14.15
CA GLU A 127 3.59 -4.13 -13.14
C GLU A 127 3.55 -4.89 -11.81
N TYR A 128 3.32 -6.20 -11.84
CA TYR A 128 3.35 -7.02 -10.63
C TYR A 128 4.68 -6.94 -9.88
N LEU A 129 5.81 -6.99 -10.60
CA LEU A 129 7.15 -6.89 -10.00
C LEU A 129 7.44 -5.48 -9.46
N GLU A 130 7.05 -4.45 -10.21
CA GLU A 130 7.24 -3.05 -9.80
C GLU A 130 6.39 -2.72 -8.57
N CYS A 131 5.11 -3.09 -8.59
CA CYS A 131 4.21 -2.96 -7.45
C CYS A 131 4.74 -3.71 -6.22
N TRP A 132 5.16 -4.97 -6.37
CA TRP A 132 5.73 -5.74 -5.27
C TRP A 132 6.97 -5.07 -4.67
N ARG A 133 7.85 -4.56 -5.52
CA ARG A 133 9.07 -3.86 -5.11
C ARG A 133 8.72 -2.57 -4.36
N ASP A 134 7.83 -1.75 -4.91
CA ASP A 134 7.42 -0.47 -4.33
C ASP A 134 6.73 -0.68 -2.97
N LEU A 135 5.79 -1.63 -2.90
CA LEU A 135 5.14 -2.03 -1.64
C LEU A 135 6.16 -2.52 -0.61
N SER A 136 7.14 -3.32 -1.03
CA SER A 136 8.19 -3.80 -0.12
C SER A 136 9.04 -2.65 0.44
N PHE A 137 9.35 -1.63 -0.37
CA PHE A 137 10.04 -0.44 0.10
C PHE A 137 9.17 0.39 1.06
N LEU A 138 7.94 0.68 0.69
CA LEU A 138 7.00 1.44 1.53
C LEU A 138 6.78 0.75 2.88
N LYS A 139 6.64 -0.58 2.89
CA LYS A 139 6.51 -1.40 4.10
C LYS A 139 7.75 -1.31 4.99
N LYS A 140 8.95 -1.34 4.41
CA LYS A 140 10.20 -1.12 5.16
C LYS A 140 10.26 0.27 5.78
N TYR A 141 9.90 1.31 5.03
CA TYR A 141 9.86 2.68 5.53
C TYR A 141 8.81 2.83 6.65
N LEU A 142 7.65 2.21 6.51
CA LEU A 142 6.61 2.22 7.54
C LEU A 142 7.11 1.56 8.83
N LEU A 143 7.74 0.39 8.74
CA LEU A 143 8.32 -0.29 9.90
C LEU A 143 9.43 0.53 10.57
N SER A 144 10.27 1.20 9.77
CA SER A 144 11.30 2.09 10.30
C SER A 144 10.69 3.29 11.03
N ALA A 145 9.69 3.94 10.43
CA ALA A 145 9.01 5.08 11.04
C ALA A 145 8.26 4.68 12.33
N LEU A 146 7.66 3.48 12.37
CA LEU A 146 7.02 2.93 13.57
C LEU A 146 8.04 2.63 14.66
N LYS A 147 9.20 2.07 14.31
CA LYS A 147 10.29 1.87 15.27
C LYS A 147 10.73 3.19 15.89
N ASP A 148 10.97 4.21 15.05
CA ASP A 148 11.37 5.54 15.52
C ASP A 148 10.28 6.16 16.42
N TYR A 149 9.01 5.85 16.15
CA TYR A 149 7.87 6.35 16.93
C TYR A 149 7.81 5.70 18.30
N TRP A 150 7.99 4.38 18.38
CA TRP A 150 8.06 3.69 19.66
C TRP A 150 9.30 4.06 20.46
N ASP A 151 10.45 4.26 19.82
CA ASP A 151 11.66 4.71 20.49
C ASP A 151 11.50 6.13 21.06
N LEU A 152 10.80 7.02 20.35
CA LEU A 152 10.44 8.34 20.88
C LEU A 152 9.41 8.25 22.01
N SER A 153 8.38 7.41 21.88
CA SER A 153 7.37 7.21 22.93
C SER A 153 8.03 6.76 24.22
N LYS A 154 8.86 5.71 24.18
CA LYS A 154 9.57 5.18 25.36
C LYS A 154 10.47 6.22 26.03
N ARG A 155 11.16 7.05 25.24
CA ARG A 155 12.01 8.14 25.77
C ARG A 155 11.17 9.23 26.44
N THR A 156 10.02 9.55 25.86
CA THR A 156 9.09 10.54 26.41
C THR A 156 8.49 10.04 27.73
N ASP A 157 8.09 8.76 27.78
CA ASP A 157 7.56 8.12 28.99
C ASP A 157 8.61 8.07 30.12
N ALA A 158 9.87 7.78 29.79
CA ALA A 158 10.97 7.78 30.76
C ALA A 158 11.26 9.19 31.34
N LEU A 159 11.21 10.24 30.51
CA LEU A 159 11.40 11.62 30.95
C LEU A 159 10.24 12.12 31.81
N LEU A 160 9.00 11.73 31.48
CA LEU A 160 7.83 12.04 32.30
C LEU A 160 7.91 11.36 33.67
N TYR A 161 8.39 10.12 33.73
CA TYR A 161 8.58 9.40 35.01
C TYR A 161 9.68 10.03 35.88
N ASP A 162 10.78 10.49 35.28
CA ASP A 162 11.89 11.16 35.99
C ASP A 162 11.46 12.54 36.54
N SER A 163 10.63 13.28 35.79
CA SER A 163 10.06 14.56 36.25
C SER A 163 9.01 14.43 37.37
N ALA A 164 8.46 13.23 37.59
CA ALA A 164 7.46 12.94 38.60
C ALA A 164 8.05 12.35 39.90
N SER A 165 9.37 12.13 39.97
CA SER A 165 10.04 11.75 41.21
C SER A 165 10.06 12.95 42.16
N PRO A 166 9.34 12.91 43.31
CA PRO A 166 9.43 13.97 44.29
C PRO A 166 10.85 13.95 44.86
N GLY A 167 11.58 15.05 44.70
CA GLY A 167 12.85 15.24 45.37
C GLY A 167 12.70 14.93 46.85
N GLU A 168 13.49 13.97 47.31
CA GLU A 168 13.88 13.84 48.71
C GLU A 168 14.53 15.16 49.14
N ASN A 169 13.72 16.11 49.61
CA ASN A 169 14.25 17.28 50.30
C ASN A 169 14.49 16.88 51.77
N GLU A 170 15.73 16.49 52.02
CA GLU A 170 16.41 16.68 53.30
C GLU A 170 16.13 18.09 53.86
N ASN A 171 15.61 18.13 55.09
CA ASN A 171 15.87 19.12 56.14
C ASN A 171 15.26 18.50 57.41
N ARG A 172 15.98 17.94 58.38
CA ARG A 172 17.30 18.28 58.96
C ARG A 172 17.43 19.74 59.43
N GLU A 173 16.36 20.28 59.99
CA GLU A 173 16.42 21.31 61.04
C GLU A 173 16.19 20.57 62.37
N ARG A 174 17.21 20.16 63.13
CA ARG A 174 17.87 20.99 64.15
C ARG A 174 16.97 22.12 64.65
N HIS A 175 16.16 21.86 65.66
CA HIS A 175 16.24 22.52 66.96
C HIS A 175 15.48 21.75 68.04
#